data_AF-A0A448WX26-F1
#
_entry.id   AF-A0A448WX26-F1
#
_cell.length_a   1.000
_cell.length_b   1.000
_cell.length_c   1.000
_cell.angle_alpha   90.00
_cell.angle_beta   90.00
_cell.angle_gamma   90.00
#
_symmetry.space_group_name_H-M   'P 1'
#
loop_
_entity.id
_entity.type
_entity.pdbx_description
1 polymer ?
#
loop_
_entity_poly.entity_id
_entity_poly.type
_entity_poly.pdbx_seq_one_letter_code
_entity_poly.pdbx_strand_id
1 'polypeptide(L)'
;MRTFNSCREARSVIEQIALSLAAAESALHFEHRDLHWHNVLVRPTRQSKLRYRIGNISYAVQTEGIHVTIIDFTVSRLCHGELNRHWLFM
;
A
#
# COMPACT_ATOMS: atom_id res chain seq x y z
N MET A 1 -11.83 7.64 17.13
CA MET A 1 -12.14 7.06 15.80
C MET A 1 -12.32 8.22 14.84
N ARG A 2 -11.52 8.30 13.77
CA ARG A 2 -11.59 9.41 12.82
C ARG A 2 -12.87 9.26 11.99
N THR A 3 -13.66 10.33 11.88
CA THR A 3 -14.83 10.38 11.00
C THR A 3 -14.38 10.84 9.62
N PHE A 4 -14.87 10.19 8.57
CA PHE A 4 -14.67 10.65 7.20
C PHE A 4 -15.72 11.71 6.87
N ASN A 5 -15.29 12.80 6.25
CA ASN A 5 -16.19 13.91 5.91
C ASN A 5 -16.92 13.69 4.58
N SER A 6 -16.49 12.70 3.79
CA SER A 6 -17.13 12.36 2.53
C SER A 6 -16.86 10.91 2.10
N CYS A 7 -17.70 10.40 1.20
CA CYS A 7 -17.46 9.11 0.54
C CYS A 7 -16.15 9.09 -0.28
N ARG A 8 -15.66 10.26 -0.71
CA ARG A 8 -14.38 10.37 -1.45
C ARG A 8 -13.20 10.09 -0.54
N GLU A 9 -13.21 10.62 0.69
CA GLU A 9 -12.18 10.30 1.69
C GLU A 9 -12.17 8.80 2.00
N ALA A 10 -13.34 8.19 2.23
CA ALA A 10 -13.45 6.75 2.48
C ALA A 10 -12.93 5.91 1.30
N ARG A 11 -13.30 6.29 0.07
CA ARG A 11 -12.79 5.67 -1.15
C ARG A 11 -11.27 5.80 -1.26
N SER A 12 -10.72 6.99 -0.99
CA SER A 12 -9.28 7.23 -1.02
C SER A 12 -8.53 6.36 -0.01
N VAL A 13 -9.10 6.12 1.18
CA VAL A 13 -8.51 5.17 2.15
C VAL A 13 -8.40 3.78 1.55
N ILE A 14 -9.50 3.26 1.00
CA ILE A 14 -9.56 1.92 0.43
C ILE A 14 -8.59 1.78 -0.75
N GLU A 15 -8.56 2.78 -1.65
CA GLU A 15 -7.64 2.78 -2.80
C GLU A 15 -6.17 2.85 -2.37
N GLN A 16 -5.82 3.66 -1.37
CA GLN A 16 -4.46 3.74 -0.83
C GLN A 16 -4.03 2.41 -0.19
N ILE A 17 -4.92 1.75 0.57
CA ILE A 17 -4.65 0.41 1.15
C ILE A 17 -4.41 -0.62 0.04
N ALA A 18 -5.34 -0.70 -0.91
CA ALA A 18 -5.28 -1.68 -2.00
C ALA A 18 -4.02 -1.51 -2.86
N LEU A 19 -3.67 -0.28 -3.24
CA LEU A 19 -2.46 -0.01 -4.02
C LEU A 19 -1.17 -0.26 -3.22
N SER A 20 -1.18 -0.01 -1.91
CA SER A 20 -0.04 -0.32 -1.04
C SER A 20 0.21 -1.83 -0.96
N LEU A 21 -0.85 -2.61 -0.75
CA LEU A 21 -0.78 -4.07 -0.72
C LEU A 21 -0.36 -4.62 -2.08
N ALA A 22 -1.00 -4.20 -3.18
CA ALA A 22 -0.67 -4.67 -4.52
C ALA A 22 0.79 -4.36 -4.92
N ALA A 23 1.31 -3.19 -4.52
CA ALA A 23 2.72 -2.85 -4.75
C ALA A 23 3.66 -3.77 -3.96
N ALA A 24 3.34 -4.04 -2.69
CA ALA A 24 4.12 -4.94 -1.84
C ALA A 24 4.03 -6.41 -2.31
N GLU A 25 2.85 -6.87 -2.68
CA GLU A 25 2.59 -8.20 -3.28
C GLU A 25 3.41 -8.38 -4.56
N SER A 26 3.36 -7.39 -5.46
CA SER A 26 4.09 -7.44 -6.73
C SER A 26 5.60 -7.45 -6.55
N ALA A 27 6.13 -6.83 -5.50
CA ALA A 27 7.58 -6.72 -5.29
C ALA A 27 8.16 -7.85 -4.44
N LEU A 28 7.39 -8.37 -3.47
CA LEU A 28 7.89 -9.21 -2.39
C LEU A 28 6.98 -10.39 -2.05
N HIS A 29 5.96 -10.66 -2.87
CA HIS A 29 4.89 -11.63 -2.54
C HIS A 29 4.38 -11.44 -1.11
N PHE A 30 4.25 -10.16 -0.72
CA PHE A 30 3.92 -9.75 0.63
C PHE A 30 2.48 -10.12 0.99
N GLU A 31 2.25 -10.53 2.23
CA GLU A 31 0.94 -10.67 2.83
C GLU A 31 0.95 -10.09 4.25
N HIS A 32 0.02 -9.18 4.56
CA HIS A 32 -0.05 -8.59 5.89
C HIS A 32 -0.51 -9.59 6.97
N ARG A 33 -1.46 -10.47 6.62
CA ARG A 33 -2.10 -11.52 7.44
C ARG A 33 -2.91 -11.07 8.67
N ASP A 34 -2.76 -9.83 9.13
CA ASP A 34 -3.58 -9.26 10.21
C ASP A 34 -3.94 -7.78 9.96
N LEU A 35 -4.56 -7.51 8.80
CA LEU A 35 -4.92 -6.15 8.41
C LEU A 35 -6.32 -5.76 8.91
N HIS A 36 -6.43 -5.52 10.20
CA HIS A 36 -7.62 -4.90 10.79
C HIS A 36 -7.49 -3.38 10.89
N TRP A 37 -8.59 -2.69 11.15
CA TRP A 37 -8.65 -1.22 11.13
C TRP A 37 -7.71 -0.51 12.14
N HIS A 38 -7.28 -1.16 13.23
CA HIS A 38 -6.27 -0.58 14.13
C HIS A 38 -4.85 -0.55 13.53
N ASN A 39 -4.58 -1.36 12.50
CA ASN A 39 -3.30 -1.42 11.79
C ASN A 39 -3.26 -0.50 10.56
N VAL A 40 -4.25 0.40 10.47
CA VAL A 40 -4.39 1.39 9.40
C VAL A 40 -4.40 2.78 10.02
N LEU A 41 -3.30 3.50 9.87
CA LEU A 41 -3.18 4.88 10.33
C LEU A 41 -3.66 5.82 9.22
N VAL A 42 -4.54 6.77 9.57
CA VAL A 42 -5.05 7.79 8.64
C VAL A 42 -4.72 9.18 9.18
N ARG A 43 -3.86 9.91 8.46
CA ARG A 43 -3.41 11.27 8.84
C ARG A 43 -3.68 12.30 7.75
N PRO A 44 -3.86 13.60 8.08
CA PRO A 44 -3.98 14.64 7.06
C PRO A 44 -2.70 14.75 6.20
N THR A 45 -2.83 15.16 4.94
CA THR A 45 -1.71 15.45 4.05
C THR A 45 -2.02 16.63 3.14
N ARG A 46 -0.97 17.39 2.76
CA ARG A 46 -1.04 18.46 1.75
C ARG A 46 -0.81 17.95 0.33
N GLN A 47 -0.35 16.72 0.18
CA GLN A 47 -0.11 16.12 -1.13
C GLN A 47 -1.44 15.77 -1.77
N SER A 48 -1.71 16.23 -2.99
CA SER A 48 -2.98 15.99 -3.69
C SER A 48 -3.10 14.58 -4.28
N LYS A 49 -1.98 13.98 -4.70
CA LYS A 49 -1.94 12.62 -5.28
C LYS A 49 -0.80 11.80 -4.74
N LEU A 50 -1.04 10.53 -4.43
CA LEU A 50 0.02 9.54 -4.17
C LEU A 50 0.24 8.69 -5.42
N ARG A 51 1.50 8.31 -5.68
CA ARG A 51 1.88 7.46 -6.81
C ARG A 51 2.36 6.11 -6.29
N TYR A 52 1.91 5.05 -6.93
CA TYR A 52 2.26 3.67 -6.63
C TYR A 52 2.83 3.02 -7.88
N ARG A 53 3.74 2.06 -7.71
CA ARG A 53 4.27 1.26 -8.80
C ARG A 53 4.02 -0.20 -8.51
N ILE A 54 3.29 -0.85 -9.41
CA ILE A 54 2.91 -2.26 -9.32
C ILE A 54 3.49 -2.91 -10.57
N GLY A 55 4.52 -3.74 -10.38
CA GLY A 55 5.40 -4.19 -11.46
C GLY A 55 5.97 -3.00 -12.25
N ASN A 56 5.68 -2.97 -13.55
CA ASN A 56 6.12 -1.92 -14.47
C ASN A 56 5.06 -0.83 -14.73
N ILE A 57 3.92 -0.88 -14.04
CA ILE A 57 2.81 0.06 -14.23
C ILE A 57 2.75 1.06 -13.08
N SER A 58 2.58 2.34 -13.42
CA SER A 58 2.43 3.43 -12.45
C SER A 58 0.95 3.80 -12.28
N TYR A 59 0.50 3.85 -11.04
CA TYR A 59 -0.84 4.25 -10.64
C TYR A 59 -0.77 5.53 -9.83
N ALA A 60 -1.84 6.32 -9.86
CA ALA A 60 -1.98 7.51 -9.03
C ALA A 60 -3.37 7.56 -8.40
N VAL A 61 -3.42 7.88 -7.12
CA VAL A 61 -4.67 8.05 -6.37
C VAL A 61 -4.79 9.48 -5.87
N GLN A 62 -5.98 10.05 -5.90
CA GLN A 62 -6.26 11.32 -5.22
C GLN A 62 -6.30 11.06 -3.71
N THR A 63 -5.61 11.90 -2.94
CA THR A 63 -5.51 11.72 -1.49
C THR A 63 -6.74 12.20 -0.75
N GLU A 64 -7.55 13.08 -1.36
CA GLU A 64 -8.65 13.76 -0.67
C GLU A 64 -8.21 14.39 0.67
N GLY A 65 -6.95 14.85 0.75
CA GLY A 65 -6.37 15.45 1.95
C GLY A 65 -5.95 14.46 3.04
N ILE A 66 -5.99 13.16 2.76
CA ILE A 66 -5.58 12.09 3.71
C ILE A 66 -4.49 11.18 3.16
N HIS A 67 -3.64 10.69 4.06
CA HIS A 67 -2.60 9.71 3.78
C HIS A 67 -2.79 8.51 4.70
N VAL A 68 -2.79 7.32 4.10
CA VAL A 68 -2.91 6.05 4.80
C VAL A 68 -1.53 5.41 4.99
N THR A 69 -1.31 4.82 6.15
CA THR A 69 -0.10 4.04 6.45
C THR A 69 -0.53 2.74 7.10
N ILE A 70 -0.12 1.62 6.52
CA ILE A 70 -0.30 0.28 7.08
C ILE A 70 0.87 0.00 8.05
N ILE A 71 0.57 -0.54 9.22
CA ILE A 71 1.54 -0.81 10.29
C ILE A 71 1.35 -2.22 10.87
N ASP A 72 2.23 -2.60 11.79
CA ASP A 72 2.24 -3.87 12.51
C ASP A 72 2.35 -5.09 11.58
N PHE A 73 3.59 -5.38 11.21
CA PHE A 73 3.93 -6.49 10.34
C PHE A 73 4.32 -7.77 11.11
N THR A 74 3.94 -7.88 12.40
CA THR A 74 4.41 -8.94 13.32
C THR A 74 4.11 -10.36 12.81
N VAL A 75 2.97 -10.55 12.15
CA VAL A 75 2.55 -11.84 11.55
C VAL A 75 2.55 -11.83 10.02
N SER A 76 3.11 -10.79 9.42
CA SER A 76 3.19 -10.68 7.96
C SER A 76 4.13 -11.73 7.36
N ARG A 77 3.91 -12.05 6.09
CA ARG A 77 4.80 -12.86 5.29
C ARG A 77 5.35 -12.03 4.14
N LEU A 78 6.60 -12.26 3.79
CA LEU A 78 7.19 -11.86 2.52
C LEU A 78 8.06 -12.99 2.00
N CYS A 79 8.09 -13.15 0.68
CA CYS A 79 9.05 -14.02 0.02
C CYS A 79 9.94 -13.13 -0.82
N HIS A 80 11.24 -13.10 -0.52
CA HIS A 80 12.20 -12.55 -1.47
C HIS A 80 12.17 -13.50 -2.67
N GLY A 81 11.49 -13.08 -3.75
CA GLY A 81 11.51 -13.84 -5.00
C GLY A 81 12.95 -14.13 -5.34
N GLU A 82 13.26 -15.39 -5.67
CA GLU A 82 14.59 -15.77 -6.11
C GLU A 82 15.05 -14.74 -7.13
N LEU A 83 16.11 -13.99 -6.78
CA LEU A 83 16.90 -13.29 -7.79
C LEU A 83 17.08 -14.29 -8.91
N ASN A 84 16.55 -13.98 -10.10
CA ASN A 84 16.85 -14.72 -11.31
C ASN A 84 18.37 -14.84 -11.38
N ARG A 85 18.92 -15.98 -10.91
CA ARG A 85 20.35 -16.32 -10.91
C ARG A 85 20.90 -16.50 -12.33
N HIS A 86 20.12 -16.13 -13.33
CA HIS A 86 20.47 -16.21 -14.75
C HIS A 86 21.25 -14.98 -15.25
N TRP A 87 21.56 -14.00 -14.39
CA TRP A 87 22.48 -12.90 -14.73
C TRP A 87 23.86 -12.99 -14.06
N LEU A 88 24.20 -14.14 -13.46
CA LEU A 88 25.54 -14.38 -12.89
C LEU A 88 26.51 -15.09 -13.83
N PHE A 89 26.08 -15.49 -15.03
CA PHE A 89 26.95 -15.98 -16.10
C PHE A 89 26.34 -15.65 -17.47
N MET A 90 26.50 -14.41 -17.92
CA MET A 90 26.62 -14.02 -19.33
C MET A 90 27.13 -12.58 -19.41
#